data_AF-A0A2L0CXG8-F1
#
_entry.id   AF-A0A2L0CXG8-F1
#
_cell.length_a   1.000
_cell.length_b   1.000
_cell.length_c   1.000
_cell.angle_alpha   90.00
_cell.angle_beta   90.00
_cell.angle_gamma   90.00
#
_symmetry.space_group_name_H-M   'P 1'
#
loop_
_entity.id
_entity.type
_entity.pdbx_description
1 polymer ?
#
loop_
_entity_poly.entity_id
_entity_poly.type
_entity_poly.pdbx_seq_one_letter_code
_entity_poly.pdbx_strand_id
1 'polypeptide(L)'
;SIWWVILSFTWFLAAGLKWGNEAIANYSHYFHLAAWMIPTIQTVSVLLSGAVDGDPVAGICYVGNMNMDNLRTFVLVPLLIYLILGTTFLFAGFVSLFRIRNVIKKQGDSGCKTDKLEKLMIRIGIFSVLYTVPATIVIGCYLYECAFHDEWLKSLACPCLNNLKTSYTPLYSVV
;
A
#
# COMPACT_ATOMS: atom_id res chain seq x y z
N SER A 1 0.58 2.67 2.05
CA SER A 1 0.84 3.90 2.84
C SER A 1 0.17 3.78 4.20
N ILE A 2 0.77 4.31 5.27
CA ILE A 2 0.20 4.27 6.63
C ILE A 2 -1.02 5.16 6.76
N TRP A 3 -1.04 6.31 6.09
CA TRP A 3 -2.22 7.17 6.02
C TRP A 3 -3.44 6.44 5.49
N TRP A 4 -3.26 5.57 4.50
CA TRP A 4 -4.34 4.74 3.98
C TRP A 4 -4.80 3.67 4.98
N VAL A 5 -3.90 3.08 5.75
CA VAL A 5 -4.26 2.12 6.82
C VAL A 5 -5.08 2.83 7.91
N ILE A 6 -4.66 4.02 8.33
CA ILE A 6 -5.38 4.85 9.30
C ILE A 6 -6.75 5.27 8.76
N LEU A 7 -6.84 5.65 7.49
CA LEU A 7 -8.11 5.96 6.83
C LEU A 7 -9.05 4.74 6.84
N SER A 8 -8.53 3.57 6.51
CA SER A 8 -9.30 2.32 6.52
C SER A 8 -9.76 1.94 7.93
N PHE A 9 -8.89 2.13 8.93
CA PHE A 9 -9.18 1.88 10.34
C PHE A 9 -10.26 2.84 10.87
N THR A 10 -10.09 4.15 10.68
CA THR A 10 -11.07 5.17 11.09
C THR A 10 -12.41 4.98 10.38
N TRP A 11 -12.39 4.57 9.11
CA TRP A 11 -13.59 4.19 8.38
C TRP A 11 -14.28 2.97 9.02
N PHE A 12 -13.52 1.93 9.39
CA PHE A 12 -14.05 0.79 10.14
C PHE A 12 -14.65 1.20 11.50
N LEU A 13 -14.01 2.09 12.25
CA LEU A 13 -14.54 2.60 13.53
C LEU A 13 -15.87 3.33 13.32
N ALA A 14 -15.96 4.18 12.30
CA ALA A 14 -17.18 4.89 11.97
C ALA A 14 -18.29 3.93 11.49
N ALA A 15 -17.95 2.98 10.61
CA ALA A 15 -18.90 2.08 9.95
C ALA A 15 -19.37 0.91 10.82
N GLY A 16 -18.44 0.28 11.54
CA GLY A 16 -18.70 -0.91 12.35
C GLY A 16 -19.00 -0.61 13.81
N LEU A 17 -18.27 0.34 14.41
CA LEU A 17 -18.44 0.70 15.82
C LEU A 17 -19.29 1.96 16.03
N LYS A 18 -19.80 2.57 14.94
CA LYS A 18 -20.64 3.77 14.96
C LYS A 18 -20.01 4.95 15.72
N TRP A 19 -18.68 5.04 15.70
CA TRP A 19 -17.98 6.17 16.33
C TRP A 19 -18.39 7.49 15.66
N GLY A 20 -18.74 8.48 16.49
CA GLY A 20 -19.01 9.84 16.03
C GLY A 20 -17.73 10.61 15.70
N ASN A 21 -17.87 11.71 14.94
CA ASN A 21 -16.74 12.57 14.56
C ASN A 21 -15.98 13.13 15.77
N GLU A 22 -16.67 13.42 16.87
CA GLU A 22 -16.06 13.91 18.11
C GLU A 22 -15.11 12.89 18.75
N ALA A 23 -15.51 11.61 18.78
CA ALA A 23 -14.68 10.54 19.28
C ALA A 23 -13.42 10.38 18.41
N ILE A 24 -13.57 10.36 17.09
CA ILE A 24 -12.43 10.25 16.16
C ILE A 24 -11.49 11.45 16.30
N ALA A 25 -12.03 12.67 16.43
CA ALA A 25 -11.25 13.89 16.60
C ALA A 25 -10.43 13.86 17.89
N ASN A 26 -10.99 13.34 18.99
CA ASN A 26 -10.28 13.24 20.26
C ASN A 26 -9.05 12.31 20.19
N TYR A 27 -9.10 11.25 19.37
CA TYR A 27 -7.97 10.33 19.16
C TYR A 27 -7.06 10.72 17.97
N SER A 28 -7.36 11.81 17.26
CA SER A 28 -6.65 12.18 16.03
C SER A 28 -5.14 12.37 16.22
N HIS A 29 -4.72 12.92 17.35
CA HIS A 29 -3.30 13.14 17.65
C HIS A 29 -2.51 11.83 17.70
N TYR A 30 -3.07 10.74 18.23
CA TYR A 30 -2.44 9.41 18.21
C TYR A 30 -2.31 8.87 16.79
N PHE A 31 -3.35 9.04 15.96
CA PHE A 31 -3.30 8.61 14.57
C PHE A 31 -2.24 9.36 13.76
N HIS A 32 -2.17 10.68 13.91
CA HIS A 32 -1.17 11.50 13.23
C HIS A 32 0.24 11.14 13.71
N LEU A 33 0.45 10.97 15.02
CA LEU A 33 1.74 10.56 15.56
C LEU A 33 2.19 9.22 14.96
N ALA A 34 1.32 8.21 14.92
CA ALA A 34 1.64 6.94 14.28
C ALA A 34 1.94 7.09 12.78
N ALA A 35 1.16 7.90 12.07
CA ALA A 35 1.33 8.16 10.64
C ALA A 35 2.68 8.78 10.29
N TRP A 36 3.22 9.62 11.19
CA TRP A 36 4.52 10.28 11.00
C TRP A 36 5.69 9.46 11.53
N MET A 37 5.56 8.87 12.72
CA MET A 37 6.68 8.19 13.38
C MET A 37 7.08 6.90 12.67
N ILE A 38 6.11 6.10 12.22
CA ILE A 38 6.42 4.81 11.60
C ILE A 38 7.25 5.00 10.31
N PRO A 39 6.86 5.87 9.34
CA PRO A 39 7.67 6.09 8.15
C PRO A 39 9.03 6.71 8.50
N THR A 40 9.11 7.61 9.47
CA THR A 40 10.40 8.15 9.95
C THR A 40 11.33 7.04 10.43
N ILE A 41 10.82 6.11 11.25
CA ILE A 41 11.61 4.97 11.73
C ILE A 41 12.05 4.07 10.56
N GLN A 42 11.17 3.81 9.59
CA GLN A 42 11.53 3.04 8.39
C GLN A 42 12.66 3.73 7.61
N THR A 43 12.55 5.03 7.36
CA THR A 43 13.57 5.80 6.65
C THR A 43 14.90 5.80 7.41
N VAL A 44 14.88 6.07 8.72
CA VAL A 44 16.10 6.04 9.55
C VAL A 44 16.74 4.65 9.51
N SER A 45 15.94 3.59 9.57
CA SER A 45 16.46 2.21 9.51
C SER A 45 17.15 1.91 8.18
N VAL A 46 16.60 2.39 7.05
CA VAL A 46 17.21 2.27 5.71
C VAL A 46 18.52 3.06 5.61
N LEU A 47 18.57 4.26 6.21
CA LEU A 47 19.78 5.09 6.19
C LEU A 47 20.89 4.47 7.04
N LEU A 48 20.56 3.92 8.21
CA LEU A 48 21.52 3.24 9.08
C LEU A 48 22.05 1.94 8.48
N SER A 49 21.27 1.26 7.64
CA SER A 49 21.72 0.05 6.95
C SER A 49 22.53 0.34 5.68
N GLY A 50 22.64 1.60 5.25
CA GLY A 50 23.34 1.97 4.02
C GLY A 50 22.72 1.35 2.76
N ALA A 51 21.42 1.00 2.80
CA ALA A 51 20.74 0.23 1.76
C ALA A 51 20.21 1.07 0.59
N VAL A 52 20.64 2.33 0.48
CA VAL A 52 20.20 3.27 -0.56
C VAL A 52 21.12 3.18 -1.76
N ASP A 53 20.56 2.83 -2.92
CA ASP A 53 21.28 2.66 -4.18
C ASP A 53 20.73 3.61 -5.25
N GLY A 54 21.53 3.89 -6.28
CA GLY A 54 21.09 4.67 -7.43
C GLY A 54 20.39 3.80 -8.48
N ASP A 55 19.31 4.31 -9.06
CA ASP A 55 18.69 3.77 -10.27
C ASP A 55 19.17 4.55 -11.51
N PRO A 56 19.97 3.94 -12.40
CA PRO A 56 20.46 4.60 -13.61
C PRO A 56 19.37 4.89 -14.65
N VAL A 57 18.21 4.22 -14.57
CA VAL A 57 17.11 4.40 -15.54
C VAL A 57 16.18 5.53 -15.08
N ALA A 58 15.69 5.46 -13.83
CA ALA A 58 14.80 6.49 -13.31
C ALA A 58 15.55 7.75 -12.84
N GLY A 59 16.88 7.69 -12.65
CA GLY A 59 17.69 8.81 -12.19
C GLY A 59 17.42 9.22 -10.74
N ILE A 60 16.95 8.28 -9.92
CA ILE A 60 16.61 8.52 -8.50
C ILE A 60 17.45 7.63 -7.58
N CYS A 61 17.52 8.01 -6.30
CA CYS A 61 18.06 7.14 -5.25
C CYS A 61 16.90 6.40 -4.58
N TYR A 62 16.97 5.07 -4.54
CA TYR A 62 15.95 4.23 -3.95
C TYR A 62 16.57 3.03 -3.23
N VAL A 63 15.84 2.44 -2.29
CA VAL A 63 16.34 1.30 -1.51
C VAL A 63 16.20 0.00 -2.28
N GLY A 64 17.26 -0.80 -2.28
CA GLY A 64 17.23 -2.16 -2.83
C GLY A 64 17.16 -2.24 -4.35
N ASN A 65 17.69 -1.25 -5.07
CA ASN A 65 17.74 -1.29 -6.53
C ASN A 65 18.74 -2.34 -7.04
N MET A 66 19.88 -2.50 -6.36
CA MET A 66 20.91 -3.50 -6.72
C MET A 66 20.91 -4.72 -5.81
N ASN A 67 20.22 -4.63 -4.66
CA ASN A 67 20.17 -5.69 -3.66
C ASN A 67 18.72 -6.04 -3.33
N MET A 68 18.26 -7.19 -3.83
CA MET A 68 16.88 -7.67 -3.67
C MET A 68 16.54 -8.02 -2.20
N ASP A 69 17.51 -8.35 -1.35
CA ASP A 69 17.26 -8.59 0.07
C ASP A 69 16.87 -7.29 0.79
N ASN A 70 17.51 -6.17 0.42
CA ASN A 70 17.16 -4.84 0.91
C ASN A 70 15.77 -4.41 0.42
N LEU A 71 15.46 -4.64 -0.86
CA LEU A 71 14.13 -4.36 -1.43
C LEU A 71 13.05 -5.14 -0.69
N ARG A 72 13.27 -6.44 -0.46
CA ARG A 72 12.33 -7.31 0.24
C ARG A 72 12.10 -6.84 1.67
N THR A 73 13.17 -6.56 2.40
CA THR A 73 13.12 -6.27 3.84
C THR A 73 12.54 -4.88 4.12
N PHE A 74 13.00 -3.86 3.39
CA PHE A 74 12.65 -2.47 3.68
C PHE A 74 11.42 -1.96 2.92
N VAL A 75 11.07 -2.57 1.78
CA VAL A 75 9.94 -2.13 0.94
C VAL A 75 8.83 -3.18 0.96
N LEU A 76 9.10 -4.37 0.42
CA LEU A 76 8.05 -5.35 0.14
C LEU A 76 7.33 -5.83 1.41
N VAL A 77 8.08 -6.22 2.44
CA VAL A 77 7.51 -6.72 3.71
C VAL A 77 6.63 -5.65 4.38
N PRO A 78 7.10 -4.41 4.59
CA PRO A 78 6.23 -3.36 5.14
C PRO A 78 5.01 -3.04 4.27
N LEU A 79 5.16 -3.00 2.94
CA LEU A 79 4.03 -2.77 2.03
C LEU A 79 2.96 -3.85 2.17
N LEU A 80 3.36 -5.12 2.24
CA LEU A 80 2.46 -6.26 2.46
C LEU A 80 1.74 -6.16 3.80
N ILE A 81 2.46 -5.85 4.89
CA ILE A 81 1.87 -5.67 6.22
C ILE A 81 0.81 -4.56 6.18
N TYR A 82 1.13 -3.41 5.59
CA TYR A 82 0.18 -2.31 5.48
C TYR A 82 -1.04 -2.71 4.64
N LEU A 83 -0.84 -3.40 3.51
CA LEU A 83 -1.95 -3.86 2.67
C LEU A 83 -2.86 -4.85 3.41
N ILE A 84 -2.30 -5.83 4.11
CA ILE A 84 -3.08 -6.82 4.89
C ILE A 84 -3.86 -6.12 6.01
N LEU A 85 -3.22 -5.22 6.77
CA LEU A 85 -3.89 -4.49 7.85
C LEU A 85 -5.02 -3.59 7.31
N GLY A 86 -4.78 -2.82 6.25
CA GLY A 86 -5.82 -1.97 5.69
C GLY A 86 -6.96 -2.77 5.04
N THR A 87 -6.66 -3.84 4.32
CA THR A 87 -7.69 -4.70 3.69
C THR A 87 -8.54 -5.42 4.72
N THR A 88 -7.97 -5.89 5.84
CA THR A 88 -8.72 -6.50 6.94
C THR A 88 -9.70 -5.51 7.59
N PHE A 89 -9.28 -4.25 7.83
CA PHE A 89 -10.19 -3.20 8.31
C PHE A 89 -11.29 -2.86 7.29
N LEU A 90 -10.96 -2.75 6.00
CA LEU A 90 -11.95 -2.51 4.95
C LEU A 90 -12.97 -3.64 4.85
N PHE A 91 -12.52 -4.89 4.92
CA PHE A 91 -13.41 -6.05 4.90
C PHE A 91 -14.32 -6.07 6.12
N ALA A 92 -13.77 -5.87 7.32
CA ALA A 92 -14.55 -5.80 8.56
C ALA A 92 -15.58 -4.65 8.55
N GLY A 93 -15.21 -3.48 8.03
CA GLY A 93 -16.13 -2.34 7.91
C GLY A 93 -17.22 -2.59 6.88
N PHE A 94 -16.89 -3.23 5.75
CA PHE A 94 -17.86 -3.62 4.73
C PHE A 94 -18.88 -4.61 5.33
N VAL A 95 -18.42 -5.72 5.93
CA VAL A 95 -19.30 -6.71 6.59
C VAL A 95 -20.22 -6.04 7.62
N SER A 96 -19.71 -5.11 8.40
CA SER A 96 -20.50 -4.38 9.40
C SER A 96 -21.60 -3.51 8.77
N LEU A 97 -21.28 -2.79 7.68
CA LEU A 97 -22.27 -2.01 6.93
C LEU A 97 -23.36 -2.89 6.33
N PHE A 98 -23.01 -4.04 5.74
CA PHE A 98 -24.01 -4.97 5.19
C PHE A 98 -24.91 -5.54 6.27
N ARG A 99 -24.35 -5.90 7.44
CA ARG A 99 -25.14 -6.41 8.57
C ARG A 99 -26.15 -5.36 9.05
N ILE A 100 -25.72 -4.11 9.19
CA ILE A 100 -26.59 -2.99 9.62
C ILE A 100 -27.68 -2.73 8.57
N ARG A 101 -27.32 -2.61 7.29
CA ARG A 101 -28.29 -2.35 6.21
C ARG A 101 -29.31 -3.49 6.05
N ASN A 102 -28.90 -4.74 6.25
CA ASN A 102 -29.81 -5.88 6.18
C ASN A 102 -30.81 -5.93 7.36
N VAL A 103 -30.42 -5.45 8.54
CA VAL A 103 -31.31 -5.33 9.72
C VAL A 103 -32.25 -4.13 9.58
N ILE A 104 -31.76 -2.97 9.14
CA ILE A 104 -32.57 -1.76 8.96
C ILE A 104 -33.60 -1.95 7.84
N LYS A 105 -33.26 -2.66 6.76
CA LYS A 105 -34.25 -2.97 5.69
C LYS A 105 -35.42 -3.83 6.18
N LYS A 106 -35.30 -4.47 7.36
CA LYS A 106 -36.37 -5.22 8.04
C LYS A 106 -37.17 -4.39 9.05
N GLN A 107 -36.65 -3.23 9.49
CA GLN A 107 -37.29 -2.32 10.45
C GLN A 107 -37.48 -0.96 9.77
N GLY A 108 -38.66 -0.78 9.16
CA GLY A 108 -38.98 0.42 8.39
C GLY A 108 -38.71 1.74 9.14
N ASP A 109 -37.98 2.61 8.44
CA ASP A 109 -38.09 4.07 8.47
C ASP A 109 -37.73 4.83 9.77
N SER A 110 -36.44 4.89 10.11
CA SER A 110 -35.91 5.83 11.14
C SER A 110 -34.56 6.45 10.74
N GLY A 111 -34.40 6.85 9.47
CA GLY A 111 -33.09 7.22 8.87
C GLY A 111 -32.81 8.71 8.60
N CYS A 112 -33.73 9.64 8.90
CA CYS A 112 -33.67 10.99 8.31
C CYS A 112 -32.49 11.89 8.76
N LYS A 113 -31.77 11.57 9.85
CA LYS A 113 -30.65 12.41 10.36
C LYS A 113 -29.23 11.91 10.00
N THR A 114 -29.06 10.69 9.49
CA THR A 114 -27.73 10.07 9.25
C THR A 114 -27.31 10.02 7.79
N ASP A 115 -28.20 10.36 6.84
CA ASP A 115 -27.97 10.27 5.40
C ASP A 115 -26.70 10.98 4.89
N LYS A 116 -26.38 12.16 5.44
CA LYS A 116 -25.17 12.91 5.03
C LYS A 116 -23.89 12.22 5.47
N LEU A 117 -23.86 11.67 6.68
CA LEU A 117 -22.72 10.93 7.21
C LEU A 117 -22.56 9.59 6.50
N GLU A 118 -23.66 8.89 6.22
CA GLU A 118 -23.63 7.63 5.46
C GLU A 118 -23.10 7.85 4.03
N LYS A 119 -23.53 8.91 3.33
CA LYS A 119 -23.00 9.26 2.01
C LYS A 119 -21.50 9.57 2.04
N LEU A 120 -21.04 10.30 3.06
CA LEU A 120 -19.61 10.60 3.23
C LEU A 120 -18.81 9.31 3.48
N MET A 121 -19.31 8.43 4.35
CA MET A 121 -18.67 7.16 4.68
C MET A 121 -18.59 6.22 3.48
N ILE A 122 -19.65 6.12 2.67
CA ILE A 122 -19.64 5.31 1.44
C ILE A 122 -18.57 5.84 0.47
N ARG A 123 -18.48 7.17 0.29
CA ARG A 123 -17.48 7.79 -0.59
C ARG A 123 -16.05 7.49 -0.13
N ILE A 124 -15.78 7.62 1.17
CA ILE A 124 -14.46 7.30 1.75
C ILE A 124 -14.13 5.81 1.58
N GLY A 125 -15.14 4.93 1.75
CA GLY A 125 -14.98 3.49 1.53
C GLY A 125 -14.59 3.15 0.09
N ILE A 126 -15.30 3.71 -0.90
CA ILE A 126 -14.99 3.50 -2.33
C ILE A 126 -13.58 3.99 -2.65
N PHE A 127 -13.20 5.18 -2.19
CA PHE A 127 -11.85 5.71 -2.39
C PHE A 127 -10.78 4.79 -1.79
N SER A 128 -11.03 4.25 -0.60
CA SER A 128 -10.10 3.35 0.09
C SER A 128 -9.93 2.01 -0.63
N VAL A 129 -11.01 1.47 -1.21
CA VAL A 129 -10.95 0.25 -2.05
C VAL A 129 -10.25 0.54 -3.37
N LEU A 130 -10.51 1.68 -4.02
CA LEU A 130 -9.82 2.03 -5.26
C LEU A 130 -8.30 2.17 -5.06
N TYR A 131 -7.85 2.61 -3.89
CA TYR A 131 -6.42 2.69 -3.55
C TYR A 131 -5.74 1.32 -3.43
N THR A 132 -6.47 0.23 -3.14
CA THR A 132 -5.84 -1.10 -3.04
C THR A 132 -5.35 -1.58 -4.40
N VAL A 133 -6.02 -1.22 -5.50
CA VAL A 133 -5.67 -1.65 -6.85
C VAL A 133 -4.24 -1.22 -7.24
N PRO A 134 -3.88 0.08 -7.28
CA PRO A 134 -2.52 0.48 -7.61
C PRO A 134 -1.50 -0.04 -6.58
N ALA A 135 -1.86 -0.13 -5.30
CA ALA A 135 -0.97 -0.70 -4.28
C ALA A 135 -0.63 -2.18 -4.55
N THR A 136 -1.62 -3.00 -4.94
CA THR A 136 -1.39 -4.40 -5.32
C THR A 136 -0.58 -4.54 -6.60
N ILE A 137 -0.81 -3.67 -7.58
CA ILE A 137 -0.03 -3.65 -8.84
C ILE A 137 1.44 -3.35 -8.52
N VAL A 138 1.73 -2.33 -7.70
CA VAL A 138 3.10 -1.98 -7.29
C VAL A 138 3.79 -3.14 -6.57
N ILE A 139 3.09 -3.82 -5.66
CA ILE A 139 3.61 -5.03 -5.00
C ILE A 139 3.90 -6.13 -6.02
N GLY A 140 3.02 -6.32 -7.01
CA GLY A 140 3.22 -7.25 -8.11
C GLY A 140 4.46 -6.93 -8.93
N CYS A 141 4.70 -5.65 -9.24
CA CYS A 141 5.90 -5.19 -9.93
C CYS A 141 7.16 -5.50 -9.11
N TYR A 142 7.18 -5.21 -7.81
CA TYR A 142 8.33 -5.54 -6.95
C TYR A 142 8.57 -7.05 -6.81
N LEU A 143 7.51 -7.86 -6.75
CA LEU A 143 7.66 -9.33 -6.74
C LEU A 143 8.23 -9.85 -8.07
N TYR A 144 7.78 -9.28 -9.19
CA TYR A 144 8.30 -9.60 -10.51
C TYR A 144 9.77 -9.21 -10.62
N GLU A 145 10.12 -8.00 -10.20
CA GLU A 145 11.49 -7.52 -10.15
C GLU A 145 12.36 -8.45 -9.29
N CYS A 146 11.98 -8.72 -8.04
CA CYS A 146 12.70 -9.67 -7.17
C CYS A 146 12.92 -11.06 -7.80
N ALA A 147 12.01 -11.53 -8.65
CA ALA A 147 12.10 -12.86 -9.26
C ALA A 147 13.05 -12.90 -10.47
N PHE A 148 13.10 -11.84 -11.27
CA PHE A 148 13.82 -11.82 -12.55
C PHE A 148 15.08 -10.94 -12.55
N HIS A 149 15.30 -10.14 -11.51
CA HIS A 149 16.43 -9.21 -11.41
C HIS A 149 17.80 -9.89 -11.63
N ASP A 150 18.03 -11.03 -10.97
CA ASP A 150 19.29 -11.78 -11.10
C ASP A 150 19.54 -12.31 -12.52
N GLU A 151 18.48 -12.70 -13.22
CA GLU A 151 18.57 -13.20 -14.60
C GLU A 151 18.94 -12.07 -15.56
N TRP A 152 18.29 -10.90 -15.41
CA TRP A 152 18.59 -9.71 -16.19
C TRP A 152 20.04 -9.27 -15.98
N LEU A 153 20.48 -9.16 -14.72
CA LEU A 153 21.86 -8.78 -14.39
C LEU A 153 22.90 -9.76 -14.97
N LYS A 154 22.67 -11.07 -14.86
CA LYS A 154 23.60 -12.08 -15.44
C LYS A 154 23.71 -11.97 -16.95
N SER A 155 22.58 -11.74 -17.64
CA SER A 155 22.56 -11.57 -19.10
C SER A 155 23.34 -10.33 -19.58
N LEU A 156 23.39 -9.28 -18.75
CA LEU A 156 24.13 -8.04 -18.99
C LEU A 156 25.62 -8.17 -18.65
N ALA A 157 25.95 -8.86 -17.56
CA ALA A 157 27.32 -8.96 -17.05
C ALA A 157 28.23 -9.91 -17.86
N CYS A 158 27.68 -10.85 -18.62
CA CYS A 158 28.48 -11.80 -19.43
C CYS A 158 28.02 -11.86 -20.91
N PRO A 159 28.45 -10.91 -21.75
CA PRO A 159 28.14 -10.88 -23.18
C PRO A 159 28.70 -12.10 -23.97
N CYS A 160 29.70 -12.79 -23.43
CA CYS A 160 30.35 -13.92 -24.09
C CYS A 160 29.46 -15.17 -24.20
N LEU A 161 28.46 -15.34 -23.30
CA LEU A 161 27.50 -16.45 -23.37
C LEU A 161 26.33 -16.16 -24.34
N ASN A 162 26.02 -14.88 -24.57
CA ASN A 162 24.95 -14.44 -25.48
C ASN A 162 25.31 -14.64 -26.97
N ASN A 163 26.60 -14.75 -27.30
CA ASN A 163 27.03 -14.99 -28.69
C ASN A 163 26.76 -16.43 -29.19
N LEU A 164 26.40 -17.37 -28.30
CA LEU A 164 26.00 -18.73 -28.68
C LEU A 164 24.49 -18.91 -28.84
N LYS A 165 23.68 -17.94 -28.41
CA LYS A 165 22.23 -17.90 -28.59
C LYS A 165 21.85 -16.55 -29.19
N THR A 166 22.02 -16.43 -30.51
CA THR A 166 21.28 -15.50 -31.38
C THR A 166 21.03 -14.08 -30.83
N SER A 167 21.83 -13.13 -31.29
CA SER A 167 21.42 -11.76 -31.66
C SER A 167 20.13 -11.24 -30.99
N TYR A 168 20.23 -10.73 -29.76
CA TYR A 168 19.27 -9.76 -29.24
C TYR A 168 20.03 -8.57 -28.66
N THR A 169 20.04 -7.51 -29.49
CA THR A 169 20.04 -6.07 -29.20
C THR A 169 20.60 -5.54 -27.86
N PRO A 170 21.53 -4.56 -27.88
CA PRO A 170 21.94 -3.83 -26.68
C PRO A 170 20.87 -2.84 -26.18
N LEU A 171 20.88 -2.64 -24.85
CA LEU A 171 19.82 -2.03 -24.03
C LEU A 171 19.86 -0.49 -23.95
N TYR A 172 20.09 0.24 -25.04
CA TYR A 172 19.82 1.70 -25.08
C TYR A 172 19.60 2.26 -26.50
N SER A 173 18.59 1.73 -27.20
CA SER A 173 17.90 2.53 -28.21
C SER A 173 16.79 3.31 -27.50
N VAL A 174 17.17 4.44 -26.90
CA VAL A 174 16.21 5.48 -26.52
C VAL A 174 15.85 6.22 -27.81
N VAL A 175 14.57 6.20 -28.19
CA VAL A 175 14.01 7.17 -29.13
C VAL A 175 13.92 8.52 -28.42
#